data_AF-A0A2N1TSL0-F1
#
_entry.id   AF-A0A2N1TSL0-F1
#
_cell.length_a   1.000
_cell.length_b   1.000
_cell.length_c   1.000
_cell.angle_alpha   90.00
_cell.angle_beta   90.00
_cell.angle_gamma   90.00
#
_symmetry.space_group_name_H-M   'P 1'
#
loop_
_entity.id
_entity.type
_entity.pdbx_description
1 polymer ?
#
loop_
_entity_poly.entity_id
_entity_poly.type
_entity_poly.pdbx_seq_one_letter_code
_entity_poly.pdbx_strand_id
1 'polypeptide(L)'
;MNKTCKLALVGLAALHLCTAAPIIACDDTLIMLLTAQNPGSEFSRVIRSFSTDLTALGIALKAKEKASFDAEMAKVMESWLEFSKKYMTSPPEEARNDLRWASKTSETARSIGEIRRLVNEKKFIEAHDRVLELNSKMGAFFEAFGVSDEKQLFISASTNLTTLERALLGDDREASANMVKELTSNLASFAPLLEGHTDNRTADASKLLLELAGDIEQNQELKAFDGKLQQLRTIFEELRSQVLMREWFPGLKN
;
A
#
# COMPACT_ATOMS: atom_id res chain seq x y z
N MET A 1 40.28 32.75 14.62
CA MET A 1 39.66 31.46 14.24
C MET A 1 38.16 31.66 14.10
N ASN A 2 37.68 31.55 12.86
CA ASN A 2 36.50 32.22 12.34
C ASN A 2 35.16 31.54 12.69
N LYS A 3 34.18 32.35 13.12
CA LYS A 3 32.78 31.96 13.41
C LYS A 3 31.99 31.51 12.17
N THR A 4 32.55 31.64 10.97
CA THR A 4 31.91 31.25 9.70
C THR A 4 31.94 29.75 9.41
N CYS A 5 32.84 28.98 10.04
CA CYS A 5 32.88 27.51 9.83
C CYS A 5 31.79 26.73 10.56
N LYS A 6 31.17 27.29 11.62
CA LYS A 6 30.14 26.57 12.40
C LYS A 6 28.75 26.63 11.76
N LEU A 7 28.48 27.61 10.90
CA LEU A 7 27.20 27.72 10.18
C LEU A 7 27.14 26.80 8.94
N ALA A 8 28.28 26.46 8.33
CA ALA A 8 28.32 25.56 7.19
C ALA A 8 28.05 24.09 7.57
N LEU A 9 28.43 23.67 8.78
CA LEU A 9 28.24 22.29 9.24
C LEU A 9 26.82 21.98 9.74
N VAL A 10 26.08 23.00 10.20
CA VAL A 10 24.66 22.82 10.58
C VAL A 10 23.75 22.85 9.34
N GLY A 11 24.13 23.60 8.30
CA GLY A 11 23.39 23.64 7.03
C GLY A 11 23.49 22.33 6.21
N LEU A 12 24.61 21.61 6.29
CA LEU A 12 24.77 20.35 5.54
C LEU A 12 24.08 19.15 6.20
N ALA A 13 23.94 19.14 7.53
CA ALA A 13 23.25 18.09 8.26
C ALA A 13 21.72 18.20 8.14
N ALA A 14 21.18 19.43 8.02
CA ALA A 14 19.76 19.64 7.79
C ALA A 14 19.32 19.29 6.35
N LEU A 15 20.23 19.34 5.37
CA LEU A 15 19.91 19.02 3.98
C LEU A 15 19.84 17.50 3.68
N HIS A 16 20.44 16.65 4.52
CA HIS A 16 20.42 15.18 4.35
C HIS A 16 19.22 14.50 5.02
N LEU A 17 18.42 15.23 5.81
CA LEU A 17 17.17 14.72 6.40
C LEU A 17 15.93 14.95 5.52
N CYS A 18 16.06 15.67 4.41
CA CYS A 18 14.95 15.95 3.48
C CYS A 18 14.98 15.12 2.19
N THR A 19 15.91 14.18 2.05
CA THR A 19 16.01 13.31 0.85
C THR A 19 15.74 11.84 1.15
N ALA A 20 15.07 11.54 2.28
CA ALA A 20 14.33 10.30 2.37
C ALA A 20 13.14 10.43 1.40
N ALA A 21 13.39 10.11 0.13
CA ALA A 21 12.33 9.95 -0.84
C ALA A 21 11.27 9.04 -0.21
N PRO A 22 9.98 9.43 -0.22
CA PRO A 22 8.95 8.54 0.25
C PRO A 22 9.07 7.24 -0.55
N ILE A 23 9.29 6.15 0.17
CA ILE A 23 9.36 4.82 -0.42
C ILE A 23 7.98 4.58 -1.05
N ILE A 24 7.97 4.60 -2.38
CA ILE A 24 6.77 4.57 -3.23
C ILE A 24 5.98 3.30 -2.92
N ALA A 25 4.74 3.47 -2.46
CA ALA A 25 3.82 2.41 -2.09
C ALA A 25 3.31 1.65 -3.33
N CYS A 26 3.92 0.51 -3.67
CA CYS A 26 3.22 -0.53 -4.40
C CYS A 26 2.27 -1.24 -3.42
N ASP A 27 1.03 -0.75 -3.27
CA ASP A 27 -0.16 -1.50 -2.80
C ASP A 27 -0.01 -2.51 -1.62
N ASP A 28 0.87 -2.24 -0.64
CA ASP A 28 1.02 -3.09 0.56
C ASP A 28 -0.20 -2.97 1.50
N THR A 29 -0.99 -1.91 1.36
CA THR A 29 -2.07 -1.54 2.27
C THR A 29 -3.18 -2.59 2.35
N LEU A 30 -3.48 -3.28 1.24
CA LEU A 30 -4.60 -4.23 1.17
C LEU A 30 -4.24 -5.60 1.74
N ILE A 31 -3.06 -6.16 1.44
CA ILE A 31 -2.57 -7.38 2.09
C ILE A 31 -2.28 -7.13 3.58
N MET A 32 -1.74 -5.97 3.92
CA MET A 32 -1.54 -5.56 5.31
C MET A 32 -2.86 -5.37 6.08
N LEU A 33 -3.99 -5.20 5.37
CA LEU A 33 -5.35 -5.17 5.92
C LEU A 33 -5.86 -6.54 6.35
N LEU A 34 -5.51 -7.56 5.58
CA LEU A 34 -6.12 -8.89 5.67
C LEU A 34 -5.27 -9.79 6.57
N THR A 35 -3.95 -9.61 6.51
CA THR A 35 -2.99 -10.21 7.45
C THR A 35 -3.04 -9.63 8.86
N ALA A 36 -3.69 -8.48 9.02
CA ALA A 36 -3.96 -7.90 10.32
C ALA A 36 -4.97 -8.74 11.11
N GLN A 37 -5.91 -9.48 10.50
CA GLN A 37 -6.92 -10.23 11.26
C GLN A 37 -6.33 -11.22 12.28
N ASN A 38 -5.16 -11.80 11.96
CA ASN A 38 -4.35 -12.54 12.91
C ASN A 38 -2.88 -12.31 12.56
N PRO A 39 -2.26 -11.21 13.03
CA PRO A 39 -0.93 -10.81 12.61
C PRO A 39 0.15 -11.77 13.14
N GLY A 40 -0.20 -12.63 14.11
CA GLY A 40 0.63 -13.73 14.58
C GLY A 40 0.51 -15.02 13.76
N SER A 41 -0.57 -15.18 12.98
CA SER A 41 -0.80 -16.38 12.17
C SER A 41 0.30 -16.56 11.13
N GLU A 42 0.64 -17.83 10.90
CA GLU A 42 1.62 -18.21 9.90
C GLU A 42 1.18 -17.78 8.50
N PHE A 43 -0.11 -17.94 8.17
CA PHE A 43 -0.69 -17.51 6.90
C PHE A 43 -0.47 -16.02 6.64
N SER A 44 -0.80 -15.19 7.64
CA SER A 44 -0.62 -13.74 7.57
C SER A 44 0.84 -13.31 7.46
N ARG A 45 1.78 -14.11 7.98
CA ARG A 45 3.22 -13.84 7.84
C ARG A 45 3.70 -14.15 6.44
N VAL A 46 3.34 -15.32 5.91
CA VAL A 46 3.79 -15.78 4.58
C VAL A 46 3.28 -14.84 3.49
N ILE A 47 2.01 -14.43 3.55
CA ILE A 47 1.44 -13.57 2.51
C ILE A 47 1.93 -12.11 2.60
N ARG A 48 2.28 -11.62 3.80
CA ARG A 48 3.02 -10.34 3.95
C ARG A 48 4.41 -10.42 3.34
N SER A 49 5.16 -11.49 3.60
CA SER A 49 6.48 -11.68 2.99
C SER A 49 6.38 -11.64 1.47
N PHE A 50 5.40 -12.33 0.90
CA PHE A 50 5.14 -12.29 -0.54
C PHE A 50 4.80 -10.89 -1.05
N SER A 51 3.93 -10.14 -0.35
CA SER A 51 3.61 -8.74 -0.69
C SER A 51 4.86 -7.87 -0.70
N THR A 52 5.67 -7.95 0.36
CA THR A 52 6.90 -7.16 0.51
C THR A 52 7.90 -7.46 -0.61
N ASP A 53 8.09 -8.72 -0.97
CA ASP A 53 8.98 -9.10 -2.08
C ASP A 53 8.45 -8.58 -3.42
N LEU A 54 7.14 -8.65 -3.64
CA LEU A 54 6.49 -8.20 -4.87
C LEU A 54 6.56 -6.68 -5.03
N THR A 55 6.37 -5.94 -3.93
CA THR A 55 6.57 -4.48 -3.83
C THR A 55 8.02 -4.11 -4.09
N ALA A 56 8.98 -4.81 -3.48
CA ALA A 56 10.40 -4.56 -3.71
C ALA A 56 10.79 -4.75 -5.20
N LEU A 57 10.24 -5.78 -5.85
CA LEU A 57 10.42 -6.00 -7.29
C LEU A 57 9.80 -4.85 -8.11
N GLY A 58 8.57 -4.44 -7.79
CA GLY A 58 7.89 -3.32 -8.45
C GLY A 58 8.70 -2.02 -8.39
N ILE A 59 9.17 -1.66 -7.19
CA ILE A 59 10.02 -0.46 -6.97
C ILE A 59 11.30 -0.56 -7.81
N ALA A 60 11.97 -1.70 -7.79
CA ALA A 60 13.20 -1.90 -8.55
C ALA A 60 12.97 -1.76 -10.06
N LEU A 61 11.91 -2.37 -10.59
CA LEU A 61 11.53 -2.30 -12.00
C LEU A 61 11.20 -0.87 -12.43
N LYS A 62 10.48 -0.12 -11.59
CA LYS A 62 10.14 1.29 -11.83
C LYS A 62 11.37 2.18 -11.93
N ALA A 63 12.36 1.95 -11.07
CA ALA A 63 13.59 2.74 -11.06
C ALA A 63 14.42 2.57 -12.34
N LYS A 64 14.38 1.38 -12.98
CA LYS A 64 15.18 1.03 -14.18
C LYS A 64 16.70 1.18 -14.02
N GLU A 65 17.20 1.14 -12.79
CA GLU A 65 18.62 1.40 -12.48
C GLU A 65 19.50 0.14 -12.53
N LYS A 66 18.92 -1.05 -12.73
CA LYS A 66 19.64 -2.33 -12.67
C LYS A 66 19.73 -3.00 -14.04
N ALA A 67 20.86 -3.68 -14.28
CA ALA A 67 21.08 -4.50 -15.46
C ALA A 67 20.31 -5.83 -15.44
N SER A 68 19.94 -6.31 -14.24
CA SER A 68 19.13 -7.50 -13.99
C SER A 68 18.32 -7.33 -12.70
N PHE A 69 17.19 -8.03 -12.62
CA PHE A 69 16.31 -8.11 -11.45
C PHE A 69 16.14 -9.56 -10.94
N ASP A 70 17.09 -10.44 -11.28
CA ASP A 70 17.02 -11.87 -10.94
C ASP A 70 16.92 -12.12 -9.44
N ALA A 71 17.59 -11.30 -8.63
CA ALA A 71 17.59 -11.44 -7.18
C ALA A 71 16.22 -11.09 -6.57
N GLU A 72 15.61 -9.99 -7.00
CA GLU A 72 14.27 -9.59 -6.58
C GLU A 72 13.22 -10.60 -7.05
N MET A 73 13.34 -11.06 -8.30
CA MET A 73 12.45 -12.08 -8.86
C MET A 73 12.58 -13.42 -8.11
N ALA A 74 13.79 -13.82 -7.71
CA ALA A 74 14.02 -15.03 -6.94
C ALA A 74 13.31 -14.98 -5.58
N LYS A 75 13.34 -13.84 -4.89
CA LYS A 75 12.62 -13.65 -3.62
C LYS A 75 11.11 -13.81 -3.79
N VAL A 76 10.51 -13.16 -4.81
CA VAL A 76 9.08 -13.30 -5.13
C VAL A 76 8.69 -14.76 -5.39
N MET A 77 9.54 -15.50 -6.12
CA MET A 77 9.32 -16.92 -6.38
C MET A 77 9.46 -17.77 -5.11
N GLU A 78 10.44 -17.48 -4.27
CA GLU A 78 10.68 -18.21 -3.02
C GLU A 78 9.52 -18.03 -2.03
N SER A 79 9.08 -16.80 -1.79
CA SER A 79 7.94 -16.55 -0.90
C SER A 79 6.64 -17.12 -1.45
N TRP A 80 6.44 -17.12 -2.78
CA TRP A 80 5.28 -17.80 -3.38
C TRP A 80 5.37 -19.33 -3.29
N LEU A 81 6.55 -19.91 -3.44
CA LEU A 81 6.76 -21.35 -3.26
C LEU A 81 6.51 -21.77 -1.81
N GLU A 82 6.93 -20.96 -0.84
CA GLU A 82 6.59 -21.19 0.57
C GLU A 82 5.06 -21.17 0.78
N PHE A 83 4.37 -20.17 0.23
CA PHE A 83 2.92 -20.07 0.30
C PHE A 83 2.23 -21.29 -0.32
N SER A 84 2.55 -21.60 -1.57
CA SER A 84 1.90 -22.67 -2.33
C SER A 84 2.13 -24.05 -1.70
N LYS A 85 3.33 -24.33 -1.18
CA LYS A 85 3.63 -25.58 -0.49
C LYS A 85 2.72 -25.82 0.73
N LYS A 86 2.39 -24.74 1.46
CA LYS A 86 1.57 -24.82 2.67
C LYS A 86 0.09 -24.80 2.38
N TYR A 87 -0.34 -23.95 1.45
CA TYR A 87 -1.75 -23.57 1.33
C TYR A 87 -2.44 -23.97 0.04
N MET A 88 -1.72 -24.44 -1.00
CA MET A 88 -2.36 -24.74 -2.30
C MET A 88 -3.41 -25.85 -2.21
N THR A 89 -3.11 -26.94 -1.50
CA THR A 89 -4.01 -28.10 -1.31
C THR A 89 -4.74 -28.08 0.03
N SER A 90 -4.32 -27.22 0.94
CA SER A 90 -4.86 -27.10 2.29
C SER A 90 -5.06 -25.62 2.59
N PRO A 91 -6.19 -25.02 2.16
CA PRO A 91 -6.45 -23.61 2.39
C PRO A 91 -6.36 -23.28 3.88
N PRO A 92 -5.93 -22.06 4.25
CA PRO A 92 -6.01 -21.59 5.62
C PRO A 92 -7.47 -21.61 6.11
N GLU A 93 -7.68 -21.56 7.42
CA GLU A 93 -9.02 -21.67 8.02
C GLU A 93 -9.99 -20.63 7.45
N GLU A 94 -9.48 -19.42 7.26
CA GLU A 94 -10.18 -18.25 6.75
C GLU A 94 -10.62 -18.40 5.28
N ALA A 95 -9.96 -19.28 4.51
CA ALA A 95 -10.29 -19.58 3.12
C ALA A 95 -10.79 -21.02 2.91
N ARG A 96 -11.05 -21.76 3.99
CA ARG A 96 -11.43 -23.19 3.93
C ARG A 96 -12.65 -23.46 3.06
N ASN A 97 -13.56 -22.48 2.98
CA ASN A 97 -14.79 -22.56 2.19
C ASN A 97 -14.71 -21.82 0.83
N ASP A 98 -13.55 -21.26 0.46
CA ASP A 98 -13.38 -20.59 -0.84
C ASP A 98 -13.26 -21.63 -1.96
N LEU A 99 -14.38 -21.85 -2.67
CA LEU A 99 -14.46 -22.77 -3.82
C LEU A 99 -13.51 -22.39 -4.97
N ARG A 100 -13.01 -21.15 -5.01
CA ARG A 100 -12.10 -20.65 -6.05
C ARG A 100 -10.64 -20.68 -5.61
N TRP A 101 -10.32 -21.14 -4.40
CA TRP A 101 -8.97 -21.10 -3.83
C TRP A 101 -7.88 -21.67 -4.74
N ALA A 102 -8.10 -22.87 -5.27
CA ALA A 102 -7.14 -23.53 -6.16
C ALA A 102 -6.92 -22.74 -7.47
N SER A 103 -8.00 -22.14 -8.01
CA SER A 103 -7.93 -21.30 -9.22
C SER A 103 -7.13 -20.03 -8.94
N LYS A 104 -7.45 -19.30 -7.86
CA LYS A 104 -6.75 -18.08 -7.45
C LYS A 104 -5.26 -18.33 -7.26
N THR A 105 -4.89 -19.41 -6.55
CA THR A 105 -3.49 -19.82 -6.34
C THR A 105 -2.79 -20.14 -7.67
N SER A 106 -3.45 -20.87 -8.56
CA SER A 106 -2.88 -21.19 -9.88
C SER A 106 -2.71 -19.96 -10.78
N GLU A 107 -3.65 -19.02 -10.71
CA GLU A 107 -3.61 -17.75 -11.46
C GLU A 107 -2.46 -16.85 -10.98
N THR A 108 -2.23 -16.76 -9.67
CA THR A 108 -1.08 -16.02 -9.12
C THR A 108 0.24 -16.63 -9.59
N ALA A 109 0.37 -17.96 -9.54
CA ALA A 109 1.57 -18.64 -10.05
C ALA A 109 1.83 -18.33 -11.54
N ARG A 110 0.78 -18.29 -12.36
CA ARG A 110 0.88 -17.92 -13.77
C ARG A 110 1.31 -16.46 -13.95
N SER A 111 0.75 -15.54 -13.16
CA SER A 111 1.15 -14.12 -13.19
C SER A 111 2.61 -13.92 -12.81
N ILE A 112 3.11 -14.62 -11.78
CA ILE A 112 4.54 -14.62 -11.40
C ILE A 112 5.42 -15.14 -12.55
N GLY A 113 5.00 -16.23 -13.19
CA GLY A 113 5.71 -16.79 -14.35
C GLY A 113 5.79 -15.79 -15.52
N GLU A 114 4.73 -15.02 -15.75
CA GLU A 114 4.70 -13.99 -16.79
C GLU A 114 5.59 -12.79 -16.44
N ILE A 115 5.58 -12.33 -15.19
CA ILE A 115 6.49 -11.28 -14.70
C ILE A 115 7.94 -11.72 -14.93
N ARG A 116 8.29 -12.95 -14.54
CA ARG A 116 9.64 -13.51 -14.75
C ARG A 116 10.03 -13.52 -16.23
N ARG A 117 9.12 -13.93 -17.12
CA ARG A 117 9.36 -13.94 -18.57
C ARG A 117 9.69 -12.53 -19.06
N LEU A 118 8.91 -11.52 -18.66
CA LEU A 118 9.11 -10.12 -19.04
C LEU A 118 10.43 -9.56 -18.50
N VAL A 119 10.79 -9.89 -17.26
CA VAL A 119 12.10 -9.54 -16.67
C VAL A 119 13.25 -10.12 -17.49
N ASN A 120 13.19 -11.40 -17.84
CA ASN A 120 14.21 -12.07 -18.65
C ASN A 120 14.33 -11.49 -20.07
N GLU A 121 13.21 -11.06 -20.64
CA GLU A 121 13.14 -10.37 -21.94
C GLU A 121 13.53 -8.88 -21.87
N LYS A 122 13.91 -8.38 -20.69
CA LYS A 122 14.25 -6.97 -20.42
C LYS A 122 13.12 -5.98 -20.71
N LYS A 123 11.87 -6.46 -20.67
CA LYS A 123 10.64 -5.65 -20.81
C LYS A 123 10.19 -5.15 -19.44
N PHE A 124 10.99 -4.24 -18.86
CA PHE A 124 10.87 -3.87 -17.45
C PHE A 124 9.63 -3.03 -17.13
N ILE A 125 9.14 -2.23 -18.07
CA ILE A 125 7.88 -1.48 -17.88
C ILE A 125 6.70 -2.44 -17.86
N GLU A 126 6.64 -3.35 -18.82
CA GLU A 126 5.58 -4.35 -18.89
C GLU A 126 5.62 -5.29 -17.67
N ALA A 127 6.82 -5.64 -17.19
CA ALA A 127 6.99 -6.40 -15.96
C ALA A 127 6.45 -5.63 -14.74
N HIS A 128 6.75 -4.33 -14.63
CA HIS A 128 6.25 -3.47 -13.55
C HIS A 128 4.72 -3.38 -13.58
N ASP A 129 4.11 -3.15 -14.74
CA ASP A 129 2.66 -3.06 -14.88
C ASP A 129 1.99 -4.38 -14.49
N ARG A 130 2.64 -5.50 -14.81
CA ARG A 130 2.16 -6.83 -14.41
C ARG A 130 2.29 -7.10 -12.91
N VAL A 131 3.31 -6.53 -12.26
CA VAL A 131 3.44 -6.54 -10.78
C VAL A 131 2.28 -5.77 -10.15
N LEU A 132 1.95 -4.58 -10.65
CA LEU A 132 0.82 -3.80 -10.15
C LEU A 132 -0.51 -4.54 -10.32
N GLU A 133 -0.73 -5.15 -11.48
CA GLU A 133 -1.93 -5.95 -11.74
C GLU A 133 -2.03 -7.14 -10.78
N LEU A 134 -0.90 -7.81 -10.49
CA LEU A 134 -0.88 -8.90 -9.54
C LEU A 134 -1.21 -8.41 -8.13
N ASN A 135 -0.60 -7.31 -7.67
CA ASN A 135 -0.90 -6.71 -6.36
C ASN A 135 -2.40 -6.39 -6.21
N SER A 136 -3.00 -5.74 -7.21
CA SER A 136 -4.44 -5.43 -7.16
C SER A 136 -5.31 -6.70 -7.13
N LYS A 137 -4.90 -7.78 -7.81
CA LYS A 137 -5.61 -9.07 -7.77
C LYS A 137 -5.42 -9.83 -6.46
N MET A 138 -4.35 -9.57 -5.72
CA MET A 138 -4.17 -10.17 -4.40
C MET A 138 -5.28 -9.74 -3.43
N GLY A 139 -5.98 -8.64 -3.67
CA GLY A 139 -7.18 -8.31 -2.89
C GLY A 139 -8.32 -9.31 -3.03
N ALA A 140 -8.50 -9.87 -4.23
CA ALA A 140 -9.52 -10.87 -4.50
C ALA A 140 -9.26 -12.20 -3.75
N PHE A 141 -8.03 -12.46 -3.30
CA PHE A 141 -7.74 -13.64 -2.46
C PHE A 141 -8.54 -13.66 -1.17
N PHE A 142 -8.83 -12.49 -0.62
CA PHE A 142 -9.37 -12.39 0.72
C PHE A 142 -10.81 -11.88 0.78
N GLU A 143 -11.47 -11.69 -0.37
CA GLU A 143 -12.90 -11.38 -0.42
C GLU A 143 -13.76 -12.41 0.33
N ALA A 144 -13.29 -13.66 0.42
CA ALA A 144 -13.98 -14.75 1.13
C ALA A 144 -13.85 -14.70 2.66
N PHE A 145 -13.08 -13.76 3.23
CA PHE A 145 -12.66 -13.78 4.64
C PHE A 145 -13.69 -13.16 5.61
N GLY A 146 -14.89 -12.78 5.14
CA GLY A 146 -15.92 -12.17 6.00
C GLY A 146 -15.46 -10.83 6.58
N VAL A 147 -15.58 -9.77 5.78
CA VAL A 147 -15.06 -8.44 6.10
C VAL A 147 -16.11 -7.66 6.91
N SER A 148 -15.80 -7.28 8.16
CA SER A 148 -16.67 -6.41 8.99
C SER A 148 -16.82 -5.01 8.38
N ASP A 149 -17.82 -4.24 8.81
CA ASP A 149 -18.12 -2.90 8.26
C ASP A 149 -16.92 -1.94 8.40
N GLU A 150 -16.17 -2.00 9.51
CA GLU A 150 -14.94 -1.23 9.70
C GLU A 150 -13.85 -1.64 8.69
N LYS A 151 -13.81 -2.92 8.35
CA LYS A 151 -12.85 -3.47 7.39
C LYS A 151 -13.24 -3.13 5.96
N GLN A 152 -14.54 -3.04 5.64
CA GLN A 152 -15.02 -2.52 4.35
C GLN A 152 -14.66 -1.04 4.19
N LEU A 153 -14.76 -0.26 5.27
CA LEU A 153 -14.35 1.15 5.27
C LEU A 153 -12.85 1.31 4.94
N PHE A 154 -11.97 0.46 5.49
CA PHE A 154 -10.55 0.50 5.12
C PHE A 154 -10.26 0.07 3.67
N ILE A 155 -10.96 -0.95 3.17
CA ILE A 155 -10.84 -1.38 1.76
C ILE A 155 -11.27 -0.25 0.83
N SER A 156 -12.40 0.41 1.13
CA SER A 156 -12.89 1.58 0.39
C SER A 156 -11.86 2.70 0.37
N ALA A 157 -11.30 3.08 1.53
CA ALA A 157 -10.29 4.13 1.61
C ALA A 157 -9.02 3.81 0.81
N SER A 158 -8.52 2.58 0.90
CA SER A 158 -7.33 2.15 0.16
C SER A 158 -7.56 2.13 -1.36
N THR A 159 -8.73 1.64 -1.78
CA THR A 159 -9.15 1.60 -3.19
C THR A 159 -9.28 3.01 -3.75
N ASN A 160 -9.85 3.93 -2.99
CA ASN A 160 -10.03 5.32 -3.41
C ASN A 160 -8.69 6.08 -3.47
N LEU A 161 -7.74 5.81 -2.57
CA LEU A 161 -6.38 6.37 -2.64
C LEU A 161 -5.63 5.91 -3.90
N THR A 162 -5.73 4.62 -4.25
CA THR A 162 -5.11 4.06 -5.46
C THR A 162 -5.79 4.56 -6.73
N THR A 163 -7.11 4.74 -6.70
CA THR A 163 -7.85 5.30 -7.83
C THR A 163 -7.54 6.78 -8.01
N LEU A 164 -7.38 7.54 -6.92
CA LEU A 164 -6.91 8.92 -6.96
C LEU A 164 -5.51 9.02 -7.57
N GLU A 165 -4.57 8.15 -7.17
CA GLU A 165 -3.22 8.11 -7.76
C GLU A 165 -3.27 7.93 -9.28
N ARG A 166 -4.06 6.96 -9.74
CA ARG A 166 -4.22 6.68 -11.17
C ARG A 166 -4.86 7.84 -11.92
N ALA A 167 -5.89 8.45 -11.33
CA ALA A 167 -6.57 9.60 -11.92
C ALA A 167 -5.62 10.79 -12.04
N LEU A 168 -4.84 11.10 -11.01
CA LEU A 168 -3.83 12.15 -11.05
C LEU A 168 -2.77 11.88 -12.12
N LEU A 169 -2.21 10.66 -12.17
CA LEU A 169 -1.22 10.27 -13.18
C LEU A 169 -1.76 10.34 -14.62
N GLY A 170 -3.05 10.08 -14.80
CA GLY A 170 -3.76 10.21 -16.08
C GLY A 170 -4.23 11.64 -16.41
N ASP A 171 -3.95 12.62 -15.54
CA ASP A 171 -4.51 13.98 -15.58
C ASP A 171 -6.06 14.01 -15.69
N ASP A 172 -6.72 12.98 -15.15
CA ASP A 172 -8.18 12.88 -15.07
C ASP A 172 -8.68 13.60 -13.82
N ARG A 173 -9.06 14.85 -14.00
CA ARG A 173 -9.35 15.76 -12.90
C ARG A 173 -10.71 15.59 -12.29
N GLU A 174 -11.68 15.23 -13.11
CA GLU A 174 -13.03 14.93 -12.63
C GLU A 174 -12.99 13.68 -11.74
N ALA A 175 -12.31 12.62 -12.21
CA ALA A 175 -12.08 11.43 -11.40
C ALA A 175 -11.30 11.75 -10.12
N SER A 176 -10.24 12.58 -10.22
CA SER A 176 -9.43 12.97 -9.05
C SER A 176 -10.26 13.73 -8.01
N ALA A 177 -11.03 14.73 -8.42
CA ALA A 177 -11.89 15.51 -7.51
C ALA A 177 -12.97 14.64 -6.85
N ASN A 178 -13.55 13.70 -7.60
CA ASN A 178 -14.51 12.76 -7.04
C ASN A 178 -13.86 11.84 -6.00
N MET A 179 -12.66 11.32 -6.25
CA MET A 179 -11.96 10.48 -5.27
C MET A 179 -11.57 11.25 -4.00
N VAL A 180 -11.21 12.54 -4.09
CA VAL A 180 -10.97 13.38 -2.89
C VAL A 180 -12.24 13.51 -2.04
N LYS A 181 -13.42 13.65 -2.66
CA LYS A 181 -14.70 13.67 -1.92
C LYS A 181 -14.99 12.33 -1.24
N GLU A 182 -14.80 11.22 -1.95
CA GLU A 182 -14.98 9.88 -1.40
C GLU A 182 -14.02 9.62 -0.22
N LEU A 183 -12.76 10.05 -0.33
CA LEU A 183 -11.79 9.94 0.77
C LEU A 183 -12.15 10.81 1.98
N THR A 184 -12.75 11.98 1.74
CA THR A 184 -13.27 12.84 2.81
C THR A 184 -14.44 12.16 3.54
N SER A 185 -15.33 11.50 2.80
CA SER A 185 -16.43 10.70 3.35
C SER A 185 -15.92 9.50 4.17
N ASN A 186 -14.91 8.79 3.65
CA ASN A 186 -14.27 7.69 4.36
C ASN A 186 -13.61 8.17 5.67
N LEU A 187 -12.95 9.34 5.65
CA LEU A 187 -12.34 9.94 6.84
C LEU A 187 -13.38 10.28 7.92
N ALA A 188 -14.53 10.82 7.53
CA ALA A 188 -15.63 11.10 8.46
C ALA A 188 -16.15 9.81 9.13
N SER A 189 -16.12 8.70 8.41
CA SER A 189 -16.53 7.39 8.92
C SER A 189 -15.49 6.76 9.87
N PHE A 190 -14.21 7.19 9.81
CA PHE A 190 -13.18 6.77 10.77
C PHE A 190 -13.29 7.50 12.12
N ALA A 191 -13.78 8.74 12.14
CA ALA A 191 -13.89 9.55 13.34
C ALA A 191 -14.65 8.87 14.51
N PRO A 192 -15.85 8.28 14.32
CA PRO A 192 -16.56 7.62 15.42
C PRO A 192 -15.83 6.35 15.93
N LEU A 193 -15.07 5.66 15.08
CA LEU A 193 -14.29 4.48 15.48
C LEU A 193 -13.09 4.85 16.39
N LEU A 194 -12.72 6.12 16.41
CA LEU A 194 -11.60 6.68 17.16
C LEU A 194 -12.02 7.46 18.41
N GLU A 195 -13.33 7.54 18.71
CA GLU A 195 -13.86 8.29 19.87
C GLU A 195 -13.12 7.93 21.17
N GLY A 196 -12.81 8.96 21.97
CA GLY A 196 -12.10 8.85 23.25
C GLY A 196 -10.63 9.29 23.24
N HIS A 197 -10.03 9.62 22.09
CA HIS A 197 -8.65 10.15 22.01
C HIS A 197 -8.56 11.40 21.11
N THR A 198 -7.77 12.38 21.54
CA THR A 198 -7.31 13.50 20.70
C THR A 198 -6.18 13.01 19.80
N ASP A 199 -6.55 12.40 18.67
CA ASP A 199 -5.61 12.16 17.58
C ASP A 199 -5.76 13.25 16.51
N ASN A 200 -4.67 13.99 16.27
CA ASN A 200 -4.63 15.05 15.27
C ASN A 200 -4.59 14.50 13.84
N ARG A 201 -4.35 13.20 13.63
CA ARG A 201 -4.27 12.56 12.31
C ARG A 201 -5.53 12.72 11.47
N THR A 202 -6.71 12.69 12.08
CA THR A 202 -7.96 12.95 11.34
C THR A 202 -8.01 14.39 10.85
N ALA A 203 -7.53 15.34 11.65
CA ALA A 203 -7.40 16.74 11.24
C ALA A 203 -6.32 16.92 10.16
N ASP A 204 -5.18 16.24 10.28
CA ASP A 204 -4.08 16.29 9.31
C ASP A 204 -4.49 15.69 7.95
N ALA A 205 -5.19 14.55 7.95
CA ALA A 205 -5.77 13.96 6.74
C ALA A 205 -6.82 14.89 6.11
N SER A 206 -7.69 15.49 6.93
CA SER A 206 -8.70 16.43 6.44
C SER A 206 -8.06 17.65 5.78
N LYS A 207 -6.99 18.19 6.38
CA LYS A 207 -6.22 19.29 5.82
C LYS A 207 -5.58 18.92 4.48
N LEU A 208 -4.93 17.75 4.39
CA LEU A 208 -4.30 17.29 3.14
C LEU A 208 -5.33 17.05 2.02
N LEU A 209 -6.51 16.54 2.34
CA LEU A 209 -7.61 16.36 1.38
C LEU A 209 -8.14 17.70 0.87
N LEU A 210 -8.28 18.70 1.75
CA LEU A 210 -8.65 20.06 1.35
C LEU A 210 -7.58 20.71 0.45
N GLU A 211 -6.31 20.54 0.79
CA GLU A 211 -5.21 21.04 -0.03
C GLU A 211 -5.16 20.37 -1.40
N LEU A 212 -5.38 19.05 -1.49
CA LEU A 212 -5.46 18.33 -2.76
C LEU A 212 -6.64 18.79 -3.61
N ALA A 213 -7.82 18.99 -3.01
CA ALA A 213 -8.97 19.53 -3.72
C ALA A 213 -8.64 20.89 -4.34
N GLY A 214 -8.02 21.79 -3.56
CA GLY A 214 -7.61 23.12 -4.04
C GLY A 214 -6.56 23.05 -5.16
N ASP A 215 -5.57 22.17 -5.04
CA ASP A 215 -4.53 22.02 -6.06
C ASP A 215 -5.05 21.45 -7.38
N ILE A 216 -6.02 20.51 -7.33
CA ILE A 216 -6.69 19.95 -8.51
C ILE A 216 -7.47 21.05 -9.25
N GLU A 217 -8.18 21.90 -8.52
CA GLU A 217 -8.89 23.05 -9.07
C GLU A 217 -7.92 24.09 -9.68
N GLN A 218 -6.75 24.28 -9.07
CA GLN A 218 -5.77 25.29 -9.46
C GLN A 218 -4.79 24.87 -10.57
N ASN A 219 -4.93 23.69 -11.18
CA ASN A 219 -4.00 23.21 -12.22
C ASN A 219 -2.54 23.08 -11.76
N GLN A 220 -2.30 22.67 -10.51
CA GLN A 220 -0.94 22.41 -10.03
C GLN A 220 -0.30 21.21 -10.74
N GLU A 221 1.03 21.17 -10.82
CA GLU A 221 1.76 20.10 -11.51
C GLU A 221 1.73 18.77 -10.73
N LEU A 222 1.85 17.66 -11.45
CA LEU A 222 1.84 16.29 -10.91
C LEU A 222 2.78 16.02 -9.73
N LYS A 223 3.95 16.67 -9.74
CA LYS A 223 4.93 16.58 -8.64
C LYS A 223 4.43 17.13 -7.31
N ALA A 224 3.49 18.08 -7.33
CA ALA A 224 2.92 18.67 -6.12
C ALA A 224 1.95 17.72 -5.41
N PHE A 225 1.30 16.81 -6.16
CA PHE A 225 0.32 15.87 -5.60
C PHE A 225 0.95 14.65 -4.96
N ASP A 226 2.07 14.14 -5.49
CA ASP A 226 2.68 12.88 -5.04
C ASP A 226 3.03 12.91 -3.55
N GLY A 227 3.69 13.98 -3.08
CA GLY A 227 4.04 14.11 -1.66
C GLY A 227 2.82 14.10 -0.73
N LYS A 228 1.74 14.78 -1.12
CA LYS A 228 0.48 14.85 -0.34
C LYS A 228 -0.24 13.50 -0.34
N LEU A 229 -0.23 12.81 -1.48
CA LEU A 229 -0.85 11.50 -1.61
C LEU A 229 -0.12 10.44 -0.77
N GLN A 230 1.22 10.45 -0.74
CA GLN A 230 2.00 9.54 0.11
C GLN A 230 1.78 9.84 1.61
N GLN A 231 1.68 11.12 2.00
CA GLN A 231 1.31 11.48 3.36
C GLN A 231 -0.09 10.99 3.73
N LEU A 232 -1.08 11.16 2.85
CA LEU A 232 -2.42 10.63 3.08
C LEU A 232 -2.42 9.12 3.26
N ARG A 233 -1.70 8.38 2.40
CA ARG A 233 -1.55 6.92 2.56
C ARG A 233 -1.01 6.55 3.94
N THR A 234 0.04 7.23 4.39
CA THR A 234 0.63 7.02 5.72
C THR A 234 -0.39 7.28 6.83
N ILE A 235 -1.10 8.41 6.79
CA ILE A 235 -2.05 8.77 7.84
C ILE A 235 -3.22 7.77 7.89
N PHE A 236 -3.77 7.35 6.74
CA PHE A 236 -4.83 6.34 6.71
C PHE A 236 -4.34 4.99 7.24
N GLU A 237 -3.08 4.62 7.02
CA GLU A 237 -2.49 3.41 7.62
C GLU A 237 -2.33 3.51 9.14
N GLU A 238 -1.96 4.68 9.66
CA GLU A 238 -1.87 4.93 11.10
C GLU A 238 -3.24 4.91 11.77
N LEU A 239 -4.24 5.60 11.20
CA LEU A 239 -5.63 5.58 11.68
C LEU A 239 -6.17 4.15 11.73
N ARG A 240 -5.89 3.37 10.68
CA ARG A 240 -6.22 1.95 10.64
C ARG A 240 -5.55 1.15 11.75
N SER A 241 -4.24 1.35 11.95
CA SER A 241 -3.48 0.63 12.98
C SER A 241 -4.07 0.88 14.37
N GLN A 242 -4.55 2.09 14.63
CA GLN A 242 -5.19 2.42 15.91
C GLN A 242 -6.55 1.75 16.12
N VAL A 243 -7.41 1.74 15.10
CA VAL A 243 -8.70 1.06 15.18
C VAL A 243 -8.49 -0.45 15.43
N LEU A 244 -7.55 -1.07 14.73
CA LEU A 244 -7.22 -2.49 14.90
C LEU A 244 -6.63 -2.82 16.29
N MET A 245 -5.76 -1.94 16.82
CA MET A 245 -5.22 -2.11 18.16
C MET A 245 -6.31 -2.10 19.24
N ARG A 246 -7.40 -1.35 19.04
CA ARG A 246 -8.56 -1.36 19.94
C ARG A 246 -9.39 -2.64 19.82
N GLU A 247 -9.59 -3.13 18.59
CA GLU A 247 -10.28 -4.41 18.34
C GLU A 247 -9.56 -5.56 19.05
N TRP A 248 -8.22 -5.60 18.99
CA TRP A 248 -7.44 -6.70 19.56
C TRP A 248 -7.15 -6.56 21.05
N PHE A 249 -7.17 -5.34 21.58
CA PHE A 249 -6.85 -5.06 22.98
C PHE A 249 -7.87 -4.09 23.63
N PRO A 250 -9.13 -4.53 23.84
CA PRO A 250 -10.21 -3.67 24.35
C PRO A 250 -9.99 -3.14 25.78
N GLY A 251 -8.93 -3.57 26.48
CA GLY A 251 -8.56 -3.15 27.83
C GLY A 251 -7.34 -2.23 27.94
N LEU A 252 -6.63 -1.93 26.84
CA LEU A 252 -5.53 -0.95 26.84
C LEU A 252 -6.12 0.46 26.82
N LYS A 253 -6.54 0.94 28.00
CA LYS A 253 -6.76 2.37 28.22
C LYS A 253 -5.39 3.03 28.25
N ASN A 254 -5.04 3.78 27.20
CA ASN A 254 -4.03 4.84 27.31
C ASN A 254 -4.60 6.00 28.12
#